data_AF-A0A7J5UIC2-F1
#
_entry.id   AF-A0A7J5UIC2-F1
#
_cell.length_a   1.000
_cell.length_b   1.000
_cell.length_c   1.000
_cell.angle_alpha   90.00
_cell.angle_beta   90.00
_cell.angle_gamma   90.00
#
_symmetry.space_group_name_H-M   'P 1'
#
loop_
_entity.id
_entity.type
_entity.pdbx_description
1 polymer ?
#
loop_
_entity_poly.entity_id
_entity_poly.type
_entity_poly.pdbx_seq_one_letter_code
_entity_poly.pdbx_strand_id
1 'polypeptide(L)'
;MRTDRAVLLVTGDAGRDLRALVERWTAAGLLSESLWVHAEDVPPGAGPPRVPARRVAAGAGRDGDLLELLGLQRLDLVRLVAVQLVTRTARPPAAFLAAADRVADVLQAAMPLPPVATRVHRVSLVVGESGATGLGREHLLPGWDVAAVVAAEDRPDLDRNTLHVGEPGSFLGHAAAAVAAVGALWAGVGEGALDGVRTDSTSAEGDLVVVRASVRAVLGPDPAEEVVRDAIALASGGARPAPALAWARPARDPAAVADRAARFLLDRGDWPPPPRPAPPGPRHRIRRVRSALWEALRFNLLMFRVGLGVLARGVRHLVENVATAVLVGRASDTLVRTRPRTADSLFDVVREAGPGRGDGTGDGAPAAAPDDVGAPRPQTWQDLRRVCLGLVDGGSLPAGLPAPELAGLRELLPPAAVAPRPGPERGGAARERSG
;
A
#
# COMPACT_ATOMS: atom_id res chain seq x y z
N MET A 1 -0.37 15.65 7.05
CA MET A 1 0.25 14.76 6.06
C MET A 1 0.72 15.63 4.93
N ARG A 2 2.00 15.58 4.56
CA ARG A 2 2.47 16.18 3.32
C ARG A 2 2.16 15.21 2.19
N THR A 3 1.87 15.73 1.01
CA THR A 3 1.42 14.93 -0.14
C THR A 3 2.19 15.36 -1.37
N ASP A 4 2.39 14.44 -2.30
CA ASP A 4 2.97 14.80 -3.60
C ASP A 4 1.86 15.09 -4.60
N ARG A 5 2.17 15.86 -5.65
CA ARG A 5 1.21 16.18 -6.70
C ARG A 5 1.85 16.16 -8.08
N ALA A 6 1.15 15.59 -9.05
CA ALA A 6 1.52 15.68 -10.45
C ALA A 6 0.78 16.82 -11.16
N VAL A 7 1.53 17.59 -11.93
CA VAL A 7 1.07 18.61 -12.87
C VAL A 7 1.48 18.15 -14.26
N LEU A 8 0.50 17.85 -15.09
CA LEU A 8 0.70 17.33 -16.45
C LEU A 8 0.42 18.44 -17.45
N LEU A 9 1.42 18.82 -18.23
CA LEU A 9 1.29 19.79 -19.29
C LEU A 9 1.18 19.07 -20.64
N VAL A 10 0.13 19.38 -21.39
CA VAL A 10 -0.18 18.81 -22.70
C VAL A 10 -0.53 19.90 -23.73
N THR A 11 -0.64 19.53 -25.01
CA THR A 11 -1.00 20.43 -26.11
C THR A 11 -1.85 19.70 -27.15
N GLY A 12 -2.65 20.47 -27.89
CA GLY A 12 -3.41 20.00 -29.04
C GLY A 12 -4.50 19.00 -28.69
N ASP A 13 -5.09 18.43 -29.74
CA ASP A 13 -6.19 17.46 -29.61
C ASP A 13 -5.71 16.14 -28.99
N ALA A 14 -4.54 15.65 -29.37
CA ALA A 14 -3.95 14.44 -28.76
C ALA A 14 -3.76 14.59 -27.24
N GLY A 15 -3.36 15.78 -26.78
CA GLY A 15 -3.28 16.10 -25.35
C GLY A 15 -4.64 16.10 -24.64
N ARG A 16 -5.69 16.59 -25.31
CA ARG A 16 -7.07 16.53 -24.81
C ARG A 16 -7.60 15.11 -24.73
N ASP A 17 -7.32 14.30 -25.76
CA ASP A 17 -7.74 12.89 -25.81
C ASP A 17 -7.03 12.06 -24.75
N LEU A 18 -5.73 12.30 -24.54
CA LEU A 18 -4.96 11.70 -23.46
C LEU A 18 -5.55 12.05 -22.08
N ARG A 19 -5.86 13.33 -21.83
CA ARG A 19 -6.52 13.76 -20.59
C ARG A 19 -7.86 13.05 -20.41
N ALA A 20 -8.68 12.97 -21.46
CA ALA A 20 -9.98 12.31 -21.40
C ALA A 20 -9.85 10.81 -21.08
N LEU A 21 -8.82 10.14 -21.59
CA LEU A 21 -8.51 8.75 -21.22
C LEU A 21 -8.11 8.63 -19.74
N VAL A 22 -7.23 9.51 -19.25
CA VAL A 22 -6.83 9.53 -17.84
C VAL A 22 -8.01 9.86 -16.92
N GLU A 23 -8.91 10.76 -17.31
CA GLU A 23 -10.16 11.04 -16.60
C GLU A 23 -11.01 9.78 -16.45
N ARG A 24 -11.14 8.95 -17.52
CA ARG A 24 -11.84 7.66 -17.44
C ARG A 24 -11.17 6.68 -16.49
N TRP A 25 -9.84 6.55 -16.54
CA TRP A 25 -9.10 5.67 -15.64
C TRP A 25 -9.18 6.13 -14.18
N THR A 26 -9.17 7.45 -13.95
CA THR A 26 -9.32 8.05 -12.61
C THR A 26 -10.74 7.84 -12.08
N ALA A 27 -11.77 8.02 -12.91
CA ALA A 27 -13.16 7.75 -12.55
C ALA A 27 -13.40 6.27 -12.25
N ALA A 28 -12.71 5.38 -12.98
CA ALA A 28 -12.66 3.96 -12.71
C ALA A 28 -11.81 3.60 -11.47
N GLY A 29 -11.18 4.57 -10.80
CA GLY A 29 -10.36 4.42 -9.60
C GLY A 29 -9.01 3.71 -9.82
N LEU A 30 -8.56 3.59 -11.08
CA LEU A 30 -7.24 3.05 -11.41
C LEU A 30 -6.13 4.07 -11.14
N LEU A 31 -6.46 5.36 -11.28
CA LEU A 31 -5.52 6.45 -11.07
C LEU A 31 -5.94 7.36 -9.91
N SER A 32 -4.93 7.95 -9.27
CA SER A 32 -5.02 8.98 -8.26
C SER A 32 -5.20 10.37 -8.92
N GLU A 33 -5.44 11.37 -8.09
CA GLU A 33 -5.72 12.72 -8.54
C GLU A 33 -4.51 13.45 -9.12
N SER A 34 -4.70 14.11 -10.27
CA SER A 34 -3.69 14.91 -10.98
C SER A 34 -4.22 16.29 -11.39
N LEU A 35 -3.31 17.23 -11.66
CA LEU A 35 -3.61 18.52 -12.25
C LEU A 35 -3.16 18.54 -13.71
N TRP A 36 -3.97 19.09 -14.61
CA TRP A 36 -3.72 19.13 -16.04
C TRP A 36 -3.73 20.56 -16.55
N VAL A 37 -2.72 20.93 -17.32
CA VAL A 37 -2.58 22.23 -17.97
C VAL A 37 -2.53 21.99 -19.48
N HIS A 38 -3.30 22.78 -20.25
CA HIS A 38 -3.16 22.83 -21.71
C HIS A 38 -2.28 24.02 -22.07
N ALA A 39 -1.25 23.80 -22.88
CA ALA A 39 -0.26 24.81 -23.23
C ALA A 39 -0.89 26.03 -23.93
N GLU A 40 -1.95 25.83 -24.71
CA GLU A 40 -2.68 26.89 -25.40
C GLU A 40 -3.39 27.85 -24.43
N ASP A 41 -3.71 27.39 -23.21
CA ASP A 41 -4.38 28.18 -22.19
C ASP A 41 -3.38 28.96 -21.31
N VAL A 42 -2.07 28.75 -21.49
CA VAL A 42 -1.03 29.43 -20.71
C VAL A 42 -0.79 30.83 -21.31
N PRO A 43 -1.18 31.91 -20.62
CA PRO A 43 -1.13 33.24 -21.21
C PRO A 43 0.32 33.71 -21.45
N PRO A 44 0.59 34.41 -22.57
CA PRO A 44 1.80 35.22 -22.72
C PRO A 44 1.79 36.35 -21.69
N GLY A 45 2.88 36.49 -20.95
CA GLY A 45 2.88 37.23 -19.68
C GLY A 45 2.60 38.72 -19.76
N ALA A 46 1.84 39.21 -18.77
CA ALA A 46 2.18 40.31 -17.84
C ALA A 46 1.11 40.31 -16.72
N GLY A 47 1.52 40.30 -15.45
CA GLY A 47 0.62 40.22 -14.28
C GLY A 47 0.88 38.99 -13.40
N PRO A 48 0.11 38.80 -12.31
CA PRO A 48 0.24 37.60 -11.48
C PRO A 48 0.01 36.37 -12.34
N PRO A 49 0.90 35.36 -12.28
CA PRO A 49 0.84 34.23 -13.19
C PRO A 49 -0.44 33.45 -12.94
N ARG A 50 -1.38 33.53 -13.89
CA ARG A 50 -2.57 32.70 -13.92
C ARG A 50 -2.33 31.57 -14.91
N VAL A 51 -2.34 30.34 -14.42
CA VAL A 51 -2.15 29.14 -15.24
C VAL A 51 -3.43 28.32 -15.12
N PRO A 52 -4.34 28.40 -16.10
CA PRO A 52 -5.55 27.58 -16.10
C PRO A 52 -5.19 26.10 -16.01
N ALA A 53 -5.80 25.42 -15.06
CA ALA A 53 -5.57 24.03 -14.79
C ALA A 53 -6.89 23.31 -14.46
N ARG A 54 -6.94 22.02 -14.78
CA ARG A 54 -8.04 21.15 -14.42
C ARG A 54 -7.56 20.07 -13.48
N ARG A 55 -8.22 19.96 -12.33
CA ARG A 55 -8.08 18.84 -11.40
C ARG A 55 -8.88 17.65 -11.90
N VAL A 56 -8.18 16.56 -12.17
CA VAL A 56 -8.75 15.26 -12.51
C VAL A 56 -8.75 14.39 -11.25
N ALA A 57 -9.93 13.96 -10.82
CA ALA A 57 -10.15 13.14 -9.63
C ALA A 57 -11.29 12.14 -9.90
N ALA A 58 -11.50 11.15 -9.03
CA ALA A 58 -12.55 10.14 -9.20
C ALA A 58 -14.00 10.70 -9.15
N GLY A 59 -14.17 11.94 -8.72
CA GLY A 59 -15.45 12.67 -8.74
C GLY A 59 -15.54 13.65 -9.92
N ALA A 60 -16.39 14.67 -9.77
CA ALA A 60 -16.40 15.77 -10.73
C ALA A 60 -15.04 16.47 -10.75
N GLY A 61 -14.48 16.61 -11.96
CA GLY A 61 -13.29 17.44 -12.19
C GLY A 61 -13.56 18.89 -11.80
N ARG A 62 -12.50 19.63 -11.49
CA ARG A 62 -12.59 21.05 -11.13
C ARG A 62 -11.59 21.86 -11.93
N ASP A 63 -12.08 22.82 -12.69
CA ASP A 63 -11.24 23.83 -13.34
C ASP A 63 -10.89 24.94 -12.33
N GLY A 64 -9.72 25.54 -12.47
CA GLY A 64 -9.23 26.60 -11.60
C GLY A 64 -7.85 27.11 -12.01
N ASP A 65 -7.27 27.98 -11.19
CA ASP A 65 -5.87 28.36 -11.34
C ASP A 65 -4.94 27.30 -10.71
N LEU A 66 -3.82 27.00 -11.36
CA LEU A 66 -2.86 25.99 -10.92
C LEU A 66 -2.35 26.25 -9.51
N LEU A 67 -1.98 27.49 -9.19
CA LEU A 67 -1.42 27.83 -7.88
C LEU A 67 -2.50 27.80 -6.80
N GLU A 68 -3.72 28.20 -7.12
CA GLU A 68 -4.86 28.04 -6.21
C GLU A 68 -5.13 26.57 -5.91
N LEU A 69 -5.12 25.69 -6.92
CA LEU A 69 -5.36 24.26 -6.75
C LEU A 69 -4.24 23.58 -5.93
N LEU A 70 -2.98 23.97 -6.12
CA LEU A 70 -1.84 23.48 -5.35
C LEU A 70 -1.81 24.03 -3.91
N GLY A 71 -2.13 25.31 -3.74
CA GLY A 71 -2.09 26.02 -2.44
C GLY A 71 -3.06 25.49 -1.39
N LEU A 72 -4.02 24.64 -1.78
CA LEU A 72 -4.91 23.94 -0.85
C LEU A 72 -4.22 22.83 -0.06
N GLN A 73 -2.96 22.49 -0.40
CA GLN A 73 -2.27 21.31 0.11
C GLN A 73 -0.87 21.66 0.63
N ARG A 74 -0.38 20.86 1.59
CA ARG A 74 1.04 20.91 2.00
C ARG A 74 1.80 19.89 1.16
N LEU A 75 2.65 20.38 0.28
CA LEU A 75 3.33 19.55 -0.72
C LEU A 75 4.80 19.35 -0.37
N ASP A 76 5.29 18.12 -0.49
CA ASP A 76 6.73 17.83 -0.44
C ASP A 76 7.33 17.87 -1.85
N LEU A 77 6.61 17.32 -2.83
CA LEU A 77 7.03 17.26 -4.22
C LEU A 77 5.89 17.64 -5.18
N VAL A 78 6.23 18.45 -6.18
CA VAL A 78 5.42 18.73 -7.36
C VAL A 78 6.13 18.17 -8.58
N ARG A 79 5.54 17.15 -9.23
CA ARG A 79 6.04 16.57 -10.48
C ARG A 79 5.46 17.34 -11.65
N LEU A 80 6.22 18.22 -12.27
CA LEU A 80 5.84 18.86 -13.52
C LEU A 80 6.29 17.97 -14.68
N VAL A 81 5.32 17.40 -15.41
CA VAL A 81 5.60 16.54 -16.57
C VAL A 81 5.12 17.23 -17.84
N ALA A 82 6.05 17.64 -18.69
CA ALA A 82 5.75 18.13 -20.03
C ALA A 82 5.62 16.95 -20.98
N VAL A 83 4.38 16.59 -21.32
CA VAL A 83 4.06 15.41 -22.11
C VAL A 83 4.07 15.74 -23.60
N GLN A 84 5.05 15.19 -24.30
CA GLN A 84 5.30 15.40 -25.71
C GLN A 84 4.85 14.17 -26.51
N LEU A 85 3.65 14.26 -27.08
CA LEU A 85 3.10 13.21 -27.94
C LEU A 85 3.62 13.37 -29.37
N VAL A 86 4.28 12.33 -29.88
CA VAL A 86 4.98 12.36 -31.15
C VAL A 86 4.53 11.18 -32.00
N THR A 87 3.89 11.49 -33.12
CA THR A 87 3.38 10.47 -34.05
C THR A 87 4.20 10.51 -35.33
N ARG A 88 3.87 9.83 -36.43
CA ARG A 88 4.57 10.03 -37.70
C ARG A 88 4.27 11.40 -38.30
N THR A 89 3.10 11.94 -38.02
CA THR A 89 2.55 13.14 -38.67
C THR A 89 2.56 14.38 -37.79
N ALA A 90 2.65 14.24 -36.46
CA ALA A 90 2.55 15.37 -35.53
C ALA A 90 3.73 15.43 -34.55
N ARG A 91 4.22 16.64 -34.30
CA ARG A 91 5.22 16.96 -33.28
C ARG A 91 4.68 18.11 -32.41
N PRO A 92 5.06 18.19 -31.13
CA PRO A 92 4.74 19.35 -30.31
C PRO A 92 5.32 20.62 -30.94
N PRO A 93 4.57 21.73 -31.00
CA PRO A 93 5.09 22.99 -31.55
C PRO A 93 6.08 23.65 -30.58
N ALA A 94 6.96 24.52 -31.07
CA ALA A 94 7.89 25.28 -30.20
C ALA A 94 7.16 26.10 -29.12
N ALA A 95 5.93 26.55 -29.39
CA ALA A 95 5.07 27.24 -28.42
C ALA A 95 4.76 26.37 -27.18
N PHE A 96 4.68 25.04 -27.34
CA PHE A 96 4.51 24.12 -26.22
C PHE A 96 5.73 24.13 -25.29
N LEU A 97 6.94 24.11 -25.85
CA LEU A 97 8.18 24.15 -25.08
C LEU A 97 8.29 25.46 -24.27
N ALA A 98 7.96 26.59 -24.90
CA ALA A 98 7.93 27.89 -24.22
C ALA A 98 6.87 27.96 -23.11
N ALA A 99 5.71 27.31 -23.29
CA ALA A 99 4.71 27.18 -22.24
C ALA A 99 5.20 26.29 -21.09
N ALA A 100 5.94 25.23 -21.39
CA ALA A 100 6.53 24.33 -20.41
C ALA A 100 7.51 25.07 -19.49
N ASP A 101 8.46 25.82 -20.07
CA ASP A 101 9.42 26.62 -19.30
C ASP A 101 8.70 27.66 -18.45
N ARG A 102 7.68 28.33 -18.99
CA ARG A 102 6.90 29.31 -18.22
C ARG A 102 6.19 28.67 -17.03
N VAL A 103 5.56 27.50 -17.20
CA VAL A 103 4.89 26.80 -16.09
C VAL A 103 5.91 26.34 -15.05
N ALA A 104 7.08 25.86 -15.48
CA ALA A 104 8.19 25.53 -14.60
C ALA A 104 8.64 26.74 -13.77
N ASP A 105 8.87 27.89 -14.41
CA ASP A 105 9.30 29.13 -13.74
C ASP A 105 8.25 29.62 -12.74
N VAL A 106 6.97 29.59 -13.11
CA VAL A 106 5.85 29.96 -12.24
C VAL A 106 5.78 29.06 -11.01
N LEU A 107 5.88 27.74 -11.20
CA LEU A 107 5.87 26.79 -10.08
C LEU A 107 7.08 26.99 -9.17
N GLN A 108 8.28 27.12 -9.75
CA GLN A 108 9.52 27.30 -9.00
C GLN A 108 9.48 28.60 -8.18
N ALA A 109 8.97 29.69 -8.73
CA ALA A 109 8.83 30.97 -8.05
C ALA A 109 7.75 30.96 -6.96
N ALA A 110 6.71 30.15 -7.12
CA ALA A 110 5.59 30.06 -6.18
C ALA A 110 5.83 29.07 -5.03
N MET A 111 6.77 28.13 -5.16
CA MET A 111 7.02 27.14 -4.12
C MET A 111 7.69 27.78 -2.88
N PRO A 112 7.37 27.30 -1.66
CA PRO A 112 7.98 27.80 -0.44
C PRO A 112 9.50 27.64 -0.45
N LEU A 113 10.21 28.69 -0.03
CA LEU A 113 11.66 28.68 0.15
C LEU A 113 12.06 27.92 1.43
N PRO A 114 13.32 27.47 1.56
CA PRO A 114 13.82 26.80 2.76
C PRO A 114 13.50 27.57 4.05
N PRO A 115 13.26 26.89 5.19
CA PRO A 115 13.65 25.50 5.49
C PRO A 115 12.59 24.43 5.13
N VAL A 116 11.39 24.82 4.71
CA VAL A 116 10.35 23.89 4.24
C VAL A 116 10.22 24.06 2.74
N ALA A 117 11.11 23.44 1.97
CA ALA A 117 11.10 23.55 0.53
C ALA A 117 10.21 22.46 -0.09
N THR A 118 9.17 22.85 -0.82
CA THR A 118 8.51 21.96 -1.77
C THR A 118 9.42 21.84 -2.99
N ARG A 119 9.82 20.61 -3.33
CA ARG A 119 10.64 20.38 -4.54
C ARG A 119 9.73 20.42 -5.77
N VAL A 120 10.12 21.15 -6.80
CA VAL A 120 9.55 20.99 -8.15
C VAL A 120 10.46 20.06 -8.92
N HIS A 121 9.94 18.91 -9.34
CA HIS A 121 10.67 17.96 -10.19
C HIS A 121 10.16 18.05 -11.63
N ARG A 122 11.02 18.47 -12.54
CA ARG A 122 10.69 18.85 -13.92
C ARG A 122 11.12 17.75 -14.87
N VAL A 123 10.15 17.11 -15.52
CA VAL A 123 10.36 15.99 -16.45
C VAL A 123 9.86 16.37 -17.84
N SER A 124 10.76 16.34 -18.82
CA SER A 124 10.39 16.33 -20.24
C SER A 124 10.10 14.88 -20.63
N LEU A 125 8.84 14.54 -20.93
CA LEU A 125 8.43 13.17 -21.26
C LEU A 125 8.02 13.06 -22.73
N VAL A 126 8.87 12.46 -23.54
CA VAL A 126 8.61 12.18 -24.96
C VAL A 126 7.97 10.80 -25.11
N VAL A 127 6.74 10.77 -25.63
CA VAL A 127 6.04 9.52 -25.99
C VAL A 127 5.86 9.47 -27.49
N GLY A 128 6.61 8.57 -28.13
CA GLY A 128 6.57 8.37 -29.57
C GLY A 128 5.69 7.19 -29.98
N GLU A 129 5.02 7.27 -31.12
CA GLU A 129 4.58 6.07 -31.83
C GLU A 129 5.78 5.38 -32.47
N SER A 130 5.66 4.08 -32.72
CA SER A 130 6.74 3.29 -33.28
C SER A 130 7.12 3.77 -34.69
N GLY A 131 8.41 4.10 -34.86
CA GLY A 131 8.95 4.64 -36.11
C GLY A 131 8.78 6.15 -36.29
N ALA A 132 8.28 6.89 -35.29
CA ALA A 132 8.31 8.34 -35.32
C ALA A 132 9.76 8.86 -35.21
N THR A 133 10.10 9.87 -36.03
CA THR A 133 11.45 10.47 -36.12
C THR A 133 11.38 12.00 -36.17
N GLY A 134 12.51 12.71 -36.21
CA GLY A 134 12.51 14.16 -36.49
C GLY A 134 12.13 15.07 -35.30
N LEU A 135 12.33 14.62 -34.07
CA LEU A 135 12.41 15.50 -32.90
C LEU A 135 13.80 16.14 -32.84
N GLY A 136 13.85 17.46 -32.68
CA GLY A 136 15.09 18.18 -32.38
C GLY A 136 15.52 18.07 -30.91
N ARG A 137 16.74 18.54 -30.60
CA ARG A 137 17.31 18.47 -29.23
C ARG A 137 16.63 19.43 -28.26
N GLU A 138 16.00 20.48 -28.76
CA GLU A 138 15.21 21.45 -27.99
C GLU A 138 14.03 20.79 -27.25
N HIS A 139 13.53 19.67 -27.76
CA HIS A 139 12.48 18.89 -27.12
C HIS A 139 12.95 18.17 -25.85
N LEU A 140 14.27 18.13 -25.59
CA LEU A 140 14.79 17.60 -24.33
C LEU A 140 14.64 18.60 -23.17
N LEU A 141 14.25 19.85 -23.46
CA LEU A 141 14.09 20.94 -22.49
C LEU A 141 15.33 21.10 -21.60
N PRO A 142 16.45 21.63 -22.15
CA PRO A 142 17.69 21.82 -21.40
C PRO A 142 17.46 22.58 -20.09
N GLY A 143 18.09 22.13 -19.00
CA GLY A 143 17.92 22.72 -17.67
C GLY A 143 16.75 22.15 -16.85
N TRP A 144 15.95 21.25 -17.43
CA TRP A 144 15.01 20.41 -16.70
C TRP A 144 15.75 19.27 -15.99
N ASP A 145 15.10 18.64 -15.00
CA ASP A 145 15.77 17.65 -14.16
C ASP A 145 15.94 16.31 -14.88
N VAL A 146 15.00 15.95 -15.77
CA VAL A 146 15.04 14.69 -16.53
C VAL A 146 14.47 14.90 -17.93
N ALA A 147 15.21 14.44 -18.94
CA ALA A 147 14.69 14.20 -20.28
C ALA A 147 14.44 12.69 -20.46
N ALA A 148 13.17 12.31 -20.52
CA ALA A 148 12.72 10.94 -20.60
C ALA A 148 12.10 10.63 -21.96
N VAL A 149 12.50 9.52 -22.58
CA VAL A 149 11.91 9.00 -23.82
C VAL A 149 11.28 7.65 -23.51
N VAL A 150 9.97 7.54 -23.75
CA VAL A 150 9.27 6.27 -23.61
C VAL A 150 9.62 5.39 -24.80
N ALA A 151 10.04 4.17 -24.53
CA ALA A 151 10.29 3.20 -25.59
C ALA A 151 8.99 2.95 -26.35
N ALA A 152 8.97 3.28 -27.65
CA ALA A 152 7.83 3.09 -28.53
C ALA A 152 7.65 1.61 -28.90
N GLU A 153 7.54 0.76 -27.89
CA GLU A 153 7.27 -0.67 -27.98
C GLU A 153 6.32 -1.06 -26.85
N ASP A 154 5.32 -1.87 -27.18
CA ASP A 154 4.43 -2.47 -26.18
C ASP A 154 4.79 -3.95 -25.99
N ARG A 155 5.00 -4.36 -24.75
CA ARG A 155 5.35 -5.75 -24.41
C ARG A 155 4.37 -6.29 -23.38
N PRO A 156 3.46 -7.20 -23.77
CA PRO A 156 2.52 -7.79 -22.83
C PRO A 156 3.23 -8.60 -21.71
N ASP A 157 4.36 -9.25 -22.01
CA ASP A 157 5.26 -9.84 -21.03
C ASP A 157 6.71 -9.91 -21.58
N LEU A 158 7.68 -10.31 -20.75
CA LEU A 158 9.09 -10.38 -21.12
C LEU A 158 9.40 -11.47 -22.16
N ASP A 159 8.52 -12.48 -22.26
CA ASP A 159 8.70 -13.66 -23.10
C ASP A 159 7.96 -13.54 -24.45
N ARG A 160 7.18 -12.48 -24.64
CA ARG A 160 6.41 -12.20 -25.86
C ARG A 160 7.09 -11.15 -26.74
N ASN A 161 6.78 -11.25 -28.02
CA ASN A 161 7.24 -10.31 -29.04
C ASN A 161 6.75 -8.88 -28.75
N THR A 162 7.61 -7.91 -29.04
CA THR A 162 7.28 -6.49 -29.08
C THR A 162 6.14 -6.23 -30.07
N LEU A 163 5.11 -5.55 -29.59
CA LEU A 163 4.04 -4.97 -30.40
C LEU A 163 4.35 -3.52 -30.75
N HIS A 164 3.91 -3.13 -31.93
CA HIS A 164 4.04 -1.77 -32.42
C HIS A 164 3.01 -0.86 -31.73
N VAL A 165 3.47 0.31 -31.29
CA VAL A 165 2.63 1.39 -30.79
C VAL A 165 2.24 2.27 -31.97
N GLY A 166 0.95 2.47 -32.23
CA GLY A 166 0.49 3.23 -33.39
C GLY A 166 -0.78 4.05 -33.14
N GLU A 167 -0.92 5.12 -33.94
CA GLU A 167 -2.11 5.95 -34.03
C GLU A 167 -2.83 5.75 -35.38
N PRO A 168 -4.18 5.53 -35.39
CA PRO A 168 -5.04 5.31 -34.23
C PRO A 168 -4.81 3.92 -33.61
N GLY A 169 -5.04 3.78 -32.30
CA GLY A 169 -4.94 2.48 -31.62
C GLY A 169 -4.30 2.56 -30.24
N SER A 170 -3.20 1.82 -30.04
CA SER A 170 -2.54 1.63 -28.75
C SER A 170 -1.78 2.86 -28.23
N PHE A 171 -1.53 3.87 -29.07
CA PHE A 171 -0.71 5.02 -28.73
C PHE A 171 -1.18 5.80 -27.49
N LEU A 172 -2.47 6.18 -27.41
CA LEU A 172 -2.98 6.93 -26.26
C LEU A 172 -2.95 6.12 -24.96
N GLY A 173 -3.22 4.81 -25.03
CA GLY A 173 -3.12 3.91 -23.87
C GLY A 173 -1.68 3.79 -23.38
N HIS A 174 -0.73 3.66 -24.31
CA HIS A 174 0.70 3.63 -24.03
C HIS A 174 1.18 4.96 -23.39
N ALA A 175 0.75 6.10 -23.94
CA ALA A 175 1.03 7.41 -23.38
C ALA A 175 0.43 7.59 -21.96
N ALA A 176 -0.83 7.18 -21.76
CA ALA A 176 -1.48 7.25 -20.46
C ALA A 176 -0.76 6.39 -19.41
N ALA A 177 -0.29 5.20 -19.79
CA ALA A 177 0.47 4.33 -18.90
C ALA A 177 1.82 4.95 -18.49
N ALA A 178 2.55 5.53 -19.45
CA ALA A 178 3.82 6.20 -19.17
C ALA A 178 3.62 7.45 -18.29
N VAL A 179 2.63 8.28 -18.60
CA VAL A 179 2.27 9.46 -17.80
C VAL A 179 1.87 9.06 -16.38
N ALA A 180 1.10 7.97 -16.23
CA ALA A 180 0.71 7.48 -14.92
C ALA A 180 1.90 6.96 -14.11
N ALA A 181 2.86 6.28 -14.76
CA ALA A 181 4.08 5.79 -14.10
C ALA A 181 5.01 6.93 -13.66
N VAL A 182 5.24 7.92 -14.54
CA VAL A 182 6.11 9.08 -14.25
C VAL A 182 5.45 10.02 -13.23
N GLY A 183 4.14 10.24 -13.35
CA GLY A 183 3.37 11.13 -12.48
C GLY A 183 3.00 10.55 -11.11
N ALA A 184 3.36 9.30 -10.81
CA ALA A 184 2.89 8.59 -9.60
C ALA A 184 1.36 8.54 -9.50
N LEU A 185 0.70 8.30 -10.63
CA LEU A 185 -0.77 8.33 -10.69
C LEU A 185 -1.40 6.97 -10.42
N TRP A 186 -0.68 5.86 -10.50
CA TRP A 186 -1.29 4.57 -10.19
C TRP A 186 -1.82 4.55 -8.76
N ALA A 187 -3.07 4.14 -8.59
CA ALA A 187 -3.68 4.13 -7.27
C ALA A 187 -2.85 3.22 -6.33
N GLY A 188 -2.42 3.79 -5.19
CA GLY A 188 -1.58 3.09 -4.21
C GLY A 188 -0.09 3.05 -4.55
N VAL A 189 0.35 3.72 -5.60
CA VAL A 189 1.77 3.91 -5.90
C VAL A 189 2.10 5.37 -5.63
N GLY A 190 2.75 5.64 -4.50
CA GLY A 190 3.07 7.01 -4.06
C GLY A 190 4.28 7.63 -4.76
N GLU A 191 5.13 6.82 -5.37
CA GLU A 191 6.38 7.25 -6.01
C GLU A 191 6.29 7.19 -7.54
N GLY A 192 6.82 8.23 -8.19
CA GLY A 192 6.93 8.30 -9.64
C GLY A 192 8.21 7.61 -10.11
N ALA A 193 8.17 7.03 -11.30
CA ALA A 193 9.29 6.26 -11.86
C ALA A 193 10.63 7.04 -11.96
N LEU A 194 10.58 8.38 -11.92
CA LEU A 194 11.74 9.25 -12.11
C LEU A 194 12.08 10.09 -10.87
N ASP A 195 11.37 9.96 -9.74
CA ASP A 195 11.57 10.83 -8.56
C ASP A 195 12.98 10.77 -7.97
N GLY A 196 13.59 9.59 -8.09
CA GLY A 196 14.96 9.30 -7.66
C GLY A 196 16.03 9.70 -8.66
N VAL A 197 15.66 10.01 -9.91
CA VAL A 197 16.60 10.46 -10.93
C VAL A 197 17.01 11.89 -10.58
N ARG A 198 18.31 12.08 -10.40
CA ARG A 198 18.92 13.38 -10.14
C ARG A 198 20.06 13.56 -11.12
N THR A 199 20.15 14.76 -11.67
CA THR A 199 21.36 15.22 -12.35
C THR A 199 22.46 15.37 -11.31
N ASP A 200 23.52 14.59 -11.45
CA ASP A 200 24.74 14.69 -10.67
C ASP A 200 25.91 15.19 -11.54
N SER A 201 27.12 15.26 -10.97
CA SER A 201 28.31 15.72 -11.71
C SER A 201 28.72 14.81 -12.88
N THR A 202 28.09 13.64 -13.05
CA THR A 202 28.32 12.73 -14.18
C THR A 202 27.26 12.88 -15.27
N SER A 203 26.15 13.56 -14.99
CA SER A 203 25.12 13.85 -15.98
C SER A 203 25.51 15.00 -16.90
N ALA A 204 25.39 14.78 -18.21
CA ALA A 204 25.69 15.77 -19.24
C ALA A 204 24.41 16.41 -19.80
N GLU A 205 24.57 17.63 -20.33
CA GLU A 205 23.50 18.30 -21.05
C GLU A 205 23.12 17.47 -22.31
N GLY A 206 21.95 16.84 -22.26
CA GLY A 206 21.46 15.93 -23.31
C GLY A 206 21.44 14.46 -22.94
N ASP A 207 21.71 14.09 -21.68
CA ASP A 207 21.45 12.74 -21.20
C ASP A 207 19.96 12.39 -21.28
N LEU A 208 19.69 11.14 -21.67
CA LEU A 208 18.35 10.63 -21.91
C LEU A 208 18.08 9.42 -21.02
N VAL A 209 16.92 9.44 -20.36
CA VAL A 209 16.39 8.28 -19.66
C VAL A 209 15.39 7.58 -20.56
N VAL A 210 15.68 6.32 -20.92
CA VAL A 210 14.71 5.50 -21.65
C VAL A 210 13.77 4.85 -20.64
N VAL A 211 12.47 5.14 -20.76
CA VAL A 211 11.44 4.62 -19.85
C VAL A 211 10.66 3.51 -20.55
N ARG A 212 10.47 2.40 -19.84
CA ARG A 212 9.54 1.34 -20.22
C ARG A 212 8.53 1.17 -19.09
N ALA A 213 7.27 1.50 -19.35
CA ALA A 213 6.19 1.28 -18.40
C ALA A 213 5.44 0.00 -18.78
N SER A 214 5.34 -0.96 -17.84
CA SER A 214 4.48 -2.13 -17.97
C SER A 214 3.40 -2.07 -16.91
N VAL A 215 2.15 -2.29 -17.33
CA VAL A 215 0.99 -2.25 -16.45
C VAL A 215 0.33 -3.61 -16.51
N ARG A 216 0.13 -4.24 -15.35
CA ARG A 216 -0.61 -5.48 -15.22
C ARG A 216 -1.85 -5.21 -14.39
N ALA A 217 -3.02 -5.33 -15.03
CA ALA A 217 -4.30 -5.30 -14.33
C ALA A 217 -4.74 -6.74 -14.04
N VAL A 218 -5.00 -7.04 -12.78
CA VAL A 218 -5.65 -8.31 -12.39
C VAL A 218 -7.14 -8.06 -12.37
N LEU A 219 -7.86 -8.70 -13.28
CA LEU A 219 -9.32 -8.64 -13.36
C LEU A 219 -9.88 -9.90 -12.67
N GLY A 220 -10.47 -9.73 -11.49
CA GLY A 220 -11.04 -10.82 -10.71
C GLY A 220 -11.76 -10.31 -9.45
N PRO A 221 -12.42 -11.20 -8.67
CA PRO A 221 -12.76 -10.86 -7.29
C PRO A 221 -11.46 -10.43 -6.60
N ASP A 222 -11.53 -9.35 -5.82
CA ASP A 222 -10.35 -8.70 -5.24
C ASP A 222 -9.48 -9.78 -4.55
N PRO A 223 -8.26 -10.08 -5.02
CA PRO A 223 -7.43 -11.13 -4.44
C PRO A 223 -7.10 -10.82 -2.98
N ALA A 224 -7.11 -9.54 -2.58
CA ALA A 224 -7.03 -9.14 -1.18
C ALA A 224 -8.28 -9.57 -0.40
N GLU A 225 -9.47 -9.40 -0.99
CA GLU A 225 -10.73 -9.85 -0.39
C GLU A 225 -10.84 -11.37 -0.37
N GLU A 226 -10.33 -12.08 -1.37
CA GLU A 226 -10.26 -13.54 -1.38
C GLU A 226 -9.29 -14.05 -0.32
N VAL A 227 -8.09 -13.45 -0.20
CA VAL A 227 -7.14 -13.76 0.88
C VAL A 227 -7.72 -13.41 2.26
N VAL A 228 -8.43 -12.28 2.39
CA VAL A 228 -9.08 -11.89 3.66
C VAL A 228 -10.26 -12.81 3.96
N ARG A 229 -11.05 -13.19 2.98
CA ARG A 229 -12.16 -14.15 3.12
C ARG A 229 -11.64 -15.53 3.49
N ASP A 230 -10.56 -15.97 2.87
CA ASP A 230 -9.89 -17.24 3.18
C ASP A 230 -9.25 -17.19 4.56
N ALA A 231 -8.63 -16.08 4.95
CA ALA A 231 -8.09 -15.86 6.29
C ALA A 231 -9.20 -15.82 7.36
N ILE A 232 -10.33 -15.17 7.08
CA ILE A 232 -11.52 -15.16 7.94
C ILE A 232 -12.14 -16.55 8.01
N ALA A 233 -12.22 -17.30 6.91
CA ALA A 233 -12.74 -18.66 6.87
C ALA A 233 -11.83 -19.64 7.64
N LEU A 234 -10.51 -19.45 7.57
CA LEU A 234 -9.52 -20.16 8.39
C LEU A 234 -9.68 -19.82 9.87
N ALA A 235 -9.80 -18.52 10.20
CA ALA A 235 -9.91 -18.03 11.58
C ALA A 235 -11.26 -18.41 12.22
N SER A 236 -12.34 -18.47 11.44
CA SER A 236 -13.69 -18.84 11.88
C SER A 236 -13.88 -20.36 11.97
N GLY A 237 -12.84 -21.15 11.69
CA GLY A 237 -12.87 -22.61 11.82
C GLY A 237 -13.71 -23.33 10.74
N GLY A 238 -14.13 -22.62 9.69
CA GLY A 238 -14.91 -23.19 8.58
C GLY A 238 -14.08 -23.95 7.56
N ALA A 239 -12.79 -23.60 7.41
CA ALA A 239 -11.90 -24.29 6.50
C ALA A 239 -11.22 -25.50 7.18
N ARG A 240 -11.51 -26.71 6.69
CA ARG A 240 -10.57 -27.83 6.79
C ARG A 240 -9.23 -27.39 6.17
N PRO A 241 -8.06 -27.78 6.71
CA PRO A 241 -6.79 -27.51 6.04
C PRO A 241 -6.90 -28.00 4.59
N ALA A 242 -6.75 -27.04 3.66
CA ALA A 242 -6.87 -27.16 2.20
C ALA A 242 -7.40 -28.51 1.66
N PRO A 243 -8.67 -28.61 1.22
CA PRO A 243 -9.16 -29.80 0.52
C PRO A 243 -8.52 -30.05 -0.86
N ALA A 244 -7.48 -29.32 -1.28
CA ALA A 244 -7.11 -29.22 -2.69
C ALA A 244 -5.59 -29.17 -2.98
N LEU A 245 -4.74 -29.81 -2.18
CA LEU A 245 -3.33 -29.99 -2.56
C LEU A 245 -3.13 -31.40 -3.10
N ALA A 246 -2.80 -31.54 -4.39
CA ALA A 246 -2.54 -32.84 -5.01
C ALA A 246 -1.32 -33.58 -4.40
N TRP A 247 -0.46 -32.85 -3.67
CA TRP A 247 0.80 -33.33 -3.11
C TRP A 247 0.78 -33.50 -1.58
N ALA A 248 -0.30 -33.09 -0.90
CA ALA A 248 -0.41 -33.14 0.55
C ALA A 248 -1.83 -33.42 1.02
N ARG A 249 -1.97 -33.87 2.26
CA ARG A 249 -3.27 -34.07 2.89
C ARG A 249 -3.23 -33.79 4.39
N PRO A 250 -4.40 -33.64 5.04
CA PRO A 250 -4.46 -33.52 6.49
C PRO A 250 -3.89 -34.77 7.18
N ALA A 251 -3.14 -34.56 8.26
CA ALA A 251 -2.61 -35.64 9.08
C ALA A 251 -3.74 -36.50 9.65
N ARG A 252 -3.65 -37.82 9.47
CA ARG A 252 -4.64 -38.77 10.01
C ARG A 252 -4.64 -38.77 11.54
N ASP A 253 -3.48 -38.59 12.15
CA ASP A 253 -3.29 -38.47 13.60
C ASP A 253 -2.42 -37.22 13.90
N PRO A 254 -3.06 -36.05 14.03
CA PRO A 254 -2.35 -34.80 14.30
C PRO A 254 -1.57 -34.81 15.61
N ALA A 255 -2.07 -35.52 16.64
CA ALA A 255 -1.43 -35.59 17.94
C ALA A 255 -0.11 -36.38 17.85
N ALA A 256 -0.12 -37.56 17.21
CA ALA A 256 1.09 -38.36 17.05
C ALA A 256 2.18 -37.66 16.22
N VAL A 257 1.79 -36.88 15.20
CA VAL A 257 2.73 -36.08 14.39
C VAL A 257 3.30 -34.93 15.23
N ALA A 258 2.47 -34.22 16.00
CA ALA A 258 2.91 -33.17 16.91
C ALA A 258 3.84 -33.70 18.01
N ASP A 259 3.51 -34.84 18.63
CA ASP A 259 4.33 -35.46 19.67
C ASP A 259 5.69 -35.93 19.16
N ARG A 260 5.77 -36.38 17.91
CA ARG A 260 7.04 -36.76 17.27
C ARG A 260 7.92 -35.53 17.02
N ALA A 261 7.32 -34.44 16.55
CA ALA A 261 8.01 -33.18 16.34
C ALA A 261 8.47 -32.53 17.66
N ALA A 262 7.61 -32.57 18.68
CA ALA A 262 7.93 -32.10 20.02
C ALA A 262 9.09 -32.88 20.64
N ARG A 263 9.08 -34.22 20.55
CA ARG A 263 10.22 -35.05 20.99
C ARG A 263 11.50 -34.70 20.25
N PHE A 264 11.45 -34.58 18.93
CA PHE A 264 12.62 -34.18 18.14
C PHE A 264 13.20 -32.83 18.58
N LEU A 265 12.34 -31.85 18.90
CA LEU A 265 12.76 -30.55 19.42
C LEU A 265 13.29 -30.65 20.85
N LEU A 266 12.66 -31.43 21.74
CA LEU A 266 13.12 -31.61 23.11
C LEU A 266 14.46 -32.36 23.20
N ASP A 267 14.70 -33.28 22.27
CA ASP A 267 15.96 -34.03 22.14
C ASP A 267 17.09 -33.17 21.50
N ARG A 268 16.75 -31.99 20.93
CA ARG A 268 17.71 -31.08 20.28
C ARG A 268 17.58 -29.64 20.76
N GLY A 269 18.58 -29.18 21.51
CA GLY A 269 18.75 -27.77 21.86
C GLY A 269 18.73 -27.54 23.37
N ASP A 270 18.52 -26.30 23.77
CA ASP A 270 18.61 -25.84 25.16
C ASP A 270 17.27 -25.95 25.91
N TRP A 271 16.37 -26.83 25.48
CA TRP A 271 15.06 -27.05 26.12
C TRP A 271 15.05 -27.85 27.43
N PRO A 272 16.05 -28.69 27.81
CA PRO A 272 15.99 -29.36 29.11
C PRO A 272 16.19 -28.33 30.25
N PRO A 273 15.36 -28.36 31.30
CA PRO A 273 15.49 -27.42 32.41
C PRO A 273 16.79 -27.65 33.19
N PRO A 274 17.53 -26.60 33.59
CA PRO A 274 18.66 -26.75 34.50
C PRO A 274 18.19 -27.24 35.89
N PRO A 275 19.04 -27.96 36.65
CA PRO A 275 18.70 -28.41 38.00
C PRO A 275 18.42 -27.23 38.93
N ARG A 276 17.26 -27.26 39.63
CA ARG A 276 16.76 -26.16 40.48
C ARG A 276 17.72 -25.86 41.65
N PRO A 277 18.18 -24.60 41.83
CA PRO A 277 18.80 -24.16 43.07
C PRO A 277 17.76 -23.95 44.20
N ALA A 278 18.19 -24.13 45.45
CA ALA A 278 17.33 -24.04 46.64
C ALA A 278 16.93 -22.59 46.98
N PRO A 279 15.67 -22.33 47.38
CA PRO A 279 15.17 -20.96 47.54
C PRO A 279 15.70 -20.25 48.81
N PRO A 280 16.08 -18.96 48.73
CA PRO A 280 16.36 -18.13 49.90
C PRO A 280 15.07 -17.54 50.51
N GLY A 281 15.06 -17.38 51.84
CA GLY A 281 13.88 -17.01 52.62
C GLY A 281 13.38 -15.56 52.46
N PRO A 282 12.09 -15.30 52.72
CA PRO A 282 11.41 -14.04 52.38
C PRO A 282 11.80 -12.85 53.29
N ARG A 283 11.94 -11.66 52.70
CA ARG A 283 12.07 -10.36 53.40
C ARG A 283 10.89 -9.45 53.06
N HIS A 284 10.17 -8.97 54.09
CA HIS A 284 9.08 -8.01 53.97
C HIS A 284 9.60 -6.56 53.78
N ARG A 285 8.99 -5.79 52.87
CA ARG A 285 9.16 -4.32 52.78
C ARG A 285 7.78 -3.66 52.65
N ILE A 286 7.47 -2.74 53.57
CA ILE A 286 6.20 -2.00 53.63
C ILE A 286 6.37 -0.64 52.91
N ARG A 287 5.46 -0.27 51.99
CA ARG A 287 5.39 1.07 51.37
C ARG A 287 4.09 1.79 51.76
N ARG A 288 4.15 3.13 51.93
CA ARG A 288 3.09 3.99 52.47
C ARG A 288 2.19 4.58 51.37
N VAL A 289 0.89 4.68 51.67
CA VAL A 289 -0.28 4.97 50.81
C VAL A 289 -0.24 6.28 50.00
N ARG A 290 0.55 7.28 50.40
CA ARG A 290 0.53 8.62 49.77
C ARG A 290 1.15 8.70 48.38
N SER A 291 2.03 7.77 48.00
CA SER A 291 2.65 7.78 46.66
C SER A 291 1.71 7.25 45.56
N ALA A 292 0.81 6.32 45.89
CA ALA A 292 -0.13 5.71 44.93
C ALA A 292 -1.26 6.66 44.51
N LEU A 293 -1.66 7.60 45.37
CA LEU A 293 -2.76 8.52 45.10
C LEU A 293 -2.38 9.63 44.08
N TRP A 294 -1.11 10.04 44.06
CA TRP A 294 -0.62 11.06 43.12
C TRP A 294 -0.50 10.49 41.69
N GLU A 295 -0.12 9.23 41.54
CA GLU A 295 -0.02 8.57 40.23
C GLU A 295 -1.39 8.35 39.58
N ALA A 296 -2.43 8.07 40.37
CA ALA A 296 -3.80 7.91 39.87
C ALA A 296 -4.43 9.23 39.36
N LEU A 297 -4.08 10.38 39.93
CA LEU A 297 -4.64 11.68 39.54
C LEU A 297 -4.08 12.16 38.18
N ARG A 298 -2.79 11.87 37.92
CA ARG A 298 -2.10 12.23 36.66
C ARG A 298 -2.66 11.47 35.46
N PHE A 299 -3.14 10.25 35.69
CA PHE A 299 -3.72 9.39 34.65
C PHE A 299 -5.10 9.86 34.18
N ASN A 300 -5.96 10.36 35.09
CA ASN A 300 -7.30 10.85 34.73
C ASN A 300 -7.31 12.17 33.94
N LEU A 301 -6.31 13.03 34.13
CA LEU A 301 -6.23 14.32 33.42
C LEU A 301 -5.87 14.16 31.92
N LEU A 302 -5.13 13.10 31.57
CA LEU A 302 -4.74 12.77 30.20
C LEU A 302 -5.89 12.18 29.38
N MET A 303 -6.83 11.47 30.01
CA MET A 303 -7.99 10.87 29.35
C MET A 303 -9.04 11.88 28.86
N PHE A 304 -9.19 13.04 29.53
CA PHE A 304 -10.20 14.03 29.14
C PHE A 304 -9.82 14.90 27.92
N ARG A 305 -8.54 15.02 27.57
CA ARG A 305 -8.11 15.79 26.38
C ARG A 305 -8.23 15.01 25.06
N VAL A 306 -8.29 13.68 25.11
CA VAL A 306 -8.42 12.83 23.92
C VAL A 306 -9.88 12.65 23.49
N GLY A 307 -10.84 12.72 24.44
CA GLY A 307 -12.27 12.53 24.19
C GLY A 307 -12.99 13.65 23.41
N LEU A 308 -12.48 14.88 23.42
CA LEU A 308 -13.14 16.00 22.72
C LEU A 308 -12.78 16.10 21.22
N GLY A 309 -11.66 15.51 20.79
CA GLY A 309 -11.17 15.58 19.40
C GLY A 309 -11.77 14.52 18.46
N VAL A 310 -12.45 13.51 19.02
CA VAL A 310 -13.04 12.38 18.27
C VAL A 310 -14.52 12.63 17.94
N LEU A 311 -15.20 13.51 18.67
CA LEU A 311 -16.63 13.81 18.48
C LEU A 311 -16.94 14.71 17.27
N ALA A 312 -15.95 15.34 16.63
CA ALA A 312 -16.15 16.23 15.47
C ALA A 312 -16.02 15.54 14.09
N ARG A 313 -15.66 14.25 14.03
CA ARG A 313 -15.47 13.51 12.76
C ARG A 313 -16.51 12.42 12.49
N GLY A 314 -17.43 12.18 13.42
CA GLY A 314 -18.40 11.07 13.37
C GLY A 314 -19.75 11.35 12.71
N VAL A 315 -19.93 12.43 11.93
CA VAL A 315 -21.25 12.78 11.35
C VAL A 315 -21.39 12.39 9.86
N ARG A 316 -20.33 11.92 9.19
CA ARG A 316 -20.41 11.62 7.74
C ARG A 316 -20.78 10.18 7.37
N HIS A 317 -20.75 9.24 8.31
CA HIS A 317 -21.04 7.82 8.08
C HIS A 317 -22.50 7.39 8.35
N LEU A 318 -23.35 8.31 8.82
CA LEU A 318 -24.76 8.03 9.10
C LEU A 318 -25.67 8.09 7.86
N VAL A 319 -25.17 8.57 6.72
CA VAL A 319 -25.97 8.73 5.49
C VAL A 319 -25.94 7.46 4.62
N GLU A 320 -24.88 6.64 4.69
CA GLU A 320 -24.75 5.46 3.80
C GLU A 320 -25.47 4.21 4.33
N ASN A 321 -25.70 4.09 5.64
CA ASN A 321 -26.41 2.95 6.22
C ASN A 321 -27.95 3.00 6.05
N VAL A 322 -28.50 4.17 5.70
CA VAL A 322 -29.94 4.32 5.44
C VAL A 322 -30.29 3.93 4.00
N ALA A 323 -29.35 4.03 3.06
CA ALA A 323 -29.57 3.71 1.65
C ALA A 323 -29.60 2.19 1.38
N THR A 324 -28.84 1.38 2.12
CA THR A 324 -28.82 -0.08 1.94
C THR A 324 -30.06 -0.76 2.52
N ALA A 325 -30.71 -0.17 3.52
CA ALA A 325 -31.88 -0.77 4.17
C ALA A 325 -33.19 -0.64 3.37
N VAL A 326 -33.25 0.29 2.39
CA VAL A 326 -34.49 0.63 1.68
C VAL A 326 -34.59 -0.02 0.29
N LEU A 327 -33.48 -0.45 -0.32
CA LEU A 327 -33.47 -0.88 -1.73
C LEU A 327 -33.27 -2.37 -1.99
N VAL A 328 -32.73 -3.16 -1.06
CA VAL A 328 -32.50 -4.61 -1.29
C VAL A 328 -32.84 -5.37 -0.01
N GLY A 329 -33.97 -6.09 -0.01
CA GLY A 329 -34.47 -6.80 1.16
C GLY A 329 -33.47 -7.80 1.78
N ARG A 330 -33.69 -8.15 3.05
CA ARG A 330 -32.78 -8.91 3.95
C ARG A 330 -32.50 -10.39 3.58
N ALA A 331 -32.41 -10.73 2.29
CA ALA A 331 -32.08 -12.11 1.86
C ALA A 331 -31.37 -12.17 0.50
N SER A 332 -30.35 -11.33 0.26
CA SER A 332 -29.49 -11.42 -0.92
C SER A 332 -28.01 -11.35 -0.52
N ASP A 333 -27.24 -12.35 -0.94
CA ASP A 333 -25.80 -12.53 -0.63
C ASP A 333 -24.90 -11.81 -1.66
N THR A 334 -25.33 -10.62 -2.09
CA THR A 334 -24.65 -9.83 -3.12
C THR A 334 -24.39 -8.43 -2.59
N LEU A 335 -23.11 -8.10 -2.45
CA LEU A 335 -22.66 -6.78 -2.00
C LEU A 335 -22.11 -6.03 -3.21
N VAL A 336 -22.89 -5.12 -3.78
CA VAL A 336 -22.44 -4.25 -4.87
C VAL A 336 -21.67 -3.08 -4.27
N ARG A 337 -20.39 -2.93 -4.65
CA ARG A 337 -19.55 -1.78 -4.27
C ARG A 337 -18.92 -1.15 -5.50
N THR A 338 -18.79 0.18 -5.48
CA THR A 338 -18.53 1.04 -6.66
C THR A 338 -17.14 1.70 -6.67
N ARG A 339 -16.16 1.24 -5.87
CA ARG A 339 -14.79 1.79 -5.90
C ARG A 339 -13.70 0.71 -5.83
N PRO A 340 -12.64 0.78 -6.66
CA PRO A 340 -11.48 -0.10 -6.56
C PRO A 340 -10.62 0.22 -5.34
N ARG A 341 -9.84 -0.78 -4.91
CA ARG A 341 -8.91 -0.70 -3.79
C ARG A 341 -7.48 -1.02 -4.24
N THR A 342 -6.53 -0.50 -3.49
CA THR A 342 -5.08 -0.60 -3.73
C THR A 342 -4.45 -1.58 -2.74
N ALA A 343 -3.28 -2.15 -3.06
CA ALA A 343 -2.60 -3.14 -2.21
C ALA A 343 -2.31 -2.61 -0.78
N ASP A 344 -2.13 -1.30 -0.61
CA ASP A 344 -1.90 -0.68 0.70
C ASP A 344 -3.14 -0.68 1.61
N SER A 345 -4.35 -0.79 1.03
CA SER A 345 -5.59 -0.85 1.80
C SER A 345 -5.78 -2.17 2.56
N LEU A 346 -4.97 -3.20 2.29
CA LEU A 346 -4.92 -4.44 3.06
C LEU A 346 -4.63 -4.16 4.55
N PHE A 347 -3.71 -3.23 4.84
CA PHE A 347 -3.34 -2.91 6.22
C PHE A 347 -4.40 -2.07 6.92
N ASP A 348 -5.07 -1.16 6.21
CA ASP A 348 -6.17 -0.38 6.77
C ASP A 348 -7.41 -1.23 7.05
N VAL A 349 -7.68 -2.27 6.24
CA VAL A 349 -8.76 -3.24 6.50
C VAL A 349 -8.44 -4.14 7.70
N VAL A 350 -7.20 -4.59 7.84
CA VAL A 350 -6.75 -5.34 9.04
C VAL A 350 -6.84 -4.47 10.29
N ARG A 351 -6.60 -3.16 10.16
CA ARG A 351 -6.66 -2.18 11.25
C ARG A 351 -8.09 -1.73 11.58
N GLU A 352 -8.99 -1.66 10.60
CA GLU A 352 -10.44 -1.40 10.78
C GLU A 352 -11.20 -2.63 11.29
N ALA A 353 -10.77 -3.85 10.92
CA ALA A 353 -11.36 -5.10 11.38
C ALA A 353 -10.82 -5.57 12.75
N GLY A 354 -9.72 -4.98 13.23
CA GLY A 354 -9.19 -5.25 14.56
C GLY A 354 -9.94 -4.42 15.62
N PRO A 355 -10.71 -5.02 16.54
CA PRO A 355 -11.26 -4.25 17.64
C PRO A 355 -10.11 -3.72 18.48
N GLY A 356 -10.14 -2.40 18.73
CA GLY A 356 -9.25 -1.73 19.69
C GLY A 356 -9.30 -2.45 21.04
N ARG A 357 -8.23 -3.17 21.36
CA ARG A 357 -8.06 -3.83 22.66
C ARG A 357 -6.57 -3.89 22.99
N GLY A 358 -6.00 -2.70 23.13
CA GLY A 358 -4.69 -2.48 23.70
C GLY A 358 -4.79 -1.30 24.64
N ASP A 359 -5.22 -1.55 25.87
CA ASP A 359 -4.80 -0.82 27.08
C ASP A 359 -5.54 -1.40 28.29
N GLY A 360 -4.81 -2.12 29.13
CA GLY A 360 -5.32 -2.63 30.41
C GLY A 360 -4.95 -4.08 30.71
N THR A 361 -3.65 -4.40 30.77
CA THR A 361 -3.19 -5.63 31.43
C THR A 361 -2.30 -5.23 32.60
N GLY A 362 -2.86 -5.33 33.81
CA GLY A 362 -2.13 -5.10 35.04
C GLY A 362 -3.04 -5.12 36.25
N ASP A 363 -3.49 -6.32 36.66
CA ASP A 363 -3.35 -6.75 38.06
C ASP A 363 -4.02 -8.12 38.26
N GLY A 364 -3.26 -9.07 38.81
CA GLY A 364 -3.85 -10.27 39.43
C GLY A 364 -3.29 -11.64 39.06
N ALA A 365 -1.96 -11.82 39.04
CA ALA A 365 -1.35 -13.10 39.42
C ALA A 365 0.09 -12.85 39.88
N PRO A 366 0.52 -13.30 41.08
CA PRO A 366 1.88 -13.10 41.52
C PRO A 366 2.80 -13.96 40.66
N ALA A 367 3.68 -13.30 39.92
CA ALA A 367 4.85 -13.93 39.34
C ALA A 367 5.71 -14.48 40.49
N ALA A 368 5.69 -15.80 40.67
CA ALA A 368 6.94 -16.46 41.03
C ALA A 368 7.85 -16.26 39.82
N ALA A 369 8.79 -15.33 39.92
CA ALA A 369 9.81 -15.15 38.90
C ALA A 369 10.49 -16.50 38.67
N PRO A 370 10.52 -17.04 37.44
CA PRO A 370 11.44 -18.10 37.11
C PRO A 370 12.83 -17.45 37.02
N ASP A 371 13.45 -17.21 38.18
CA ASP A 371 14.89 -17.01 38.23
C ASP A 371 15.53 -18.32 37.72
N ASP A 372 16.28 -18.19 36.63
CA ASP A 372 17.03 -19.24 35.90
C ASP A 372 16.27 -20.26 35.05
N VAL A 373 15.33 -19.81 34.20
CA VAL A 373 15.19 -20.45 32.88
C VAL A 373 16.05 -19.65 31.90
N GLY A 374 17.25 -20.16 31.61
CA GLY A 374 18.12 -19.59 30.58
C GLY A 374 17.33 -19.44 29.27
N ALA A 375 17.30 -18.24 28.72
CA ALA A 375 16.59 -17.99 27.46
C ALA A 375 17.15 -18.94 26.38
N PRO A 376 16.30 -19.69 25.65
CA PRO A 376 16.77 -20.53 24.57
C PRO A 376 17.53 -19.67 23.56
N ARG A 377 18.59 -20.21 22.96
CA ARG A 377 19.33 -19.48 21.92
C ARG A 377 18.40 -19.08 20.78
N PRO A 378 18.65 -17.95 20.08
CA PRO A 378 17.84 -17.53 18.93
C PRO A 378 17.66 -18.64 17.87
N GLN A 379 18.66 -19.49 17.68
CA GLN A 379 18.60 -20.64 16.77
C GLN A 379 17.53 -21.66 17.19
N THR A 380 17.38 -21.89 18.49
CA THR A 380 16.38 -22.81 19.05
C THR A 380 14.95 -22.33 18.74
N TRP A 381 14.72 -21.02 18.77
CA TRP A 381 13.44 -20.41 18.37
C TRP A 381 13.21 -20.47 16.85
N GLN A 382 14.27 -20.32 16.05
CA GLN A 382 14.19 -20.48 14.59
C GLN A 382 13.83 -21.92 14.20
N ASP A 383 14.42 -22.91 14.86
CA ASP A 383 14.13 -24.32 14.61
C ASP A 383 12.70 -24.70 15.03
N LEU A 384 12.23 -24.21 16.18
CA LEU A 384 10.82 -24.36 16.59
C LEU A 384 9.88 -23.77 15.53
N ARG A 385 10.11 -22.52 15.12
CA ARG A 385 9.29 -21.85 14.10
C ARG A 385 9.30 -22.61 12.76
N ARG A 386 10.46 -23.08 12.32
CA ARG A 386 10.61 -23.85 11.08
C ARG A 386 9.84 -25.16 11.12
N VAL A 387 9.91 -25.90 12.24
CA VAL A 387 9.15 -27.14 12.44
C VAL A 387 7.64 -26.86 12.48
N CYS A 388 7.21 -25.85 13.24
CA CYS A 388 5.81 -25.47 13.35
C CYS A 388 5.19 -25.08 12.00
N LEU A 389 5.88 -24.27 11.20
CA LEU A 389 5.40 -23.86 9.88
C LEU A 389 5.46 -25.03 8.89
N GLY A 390 6.59 -25.73 8.79
CA GLY A 390 6.77 -26.84 7.85
C GLY A 390 5.84 -28.04 8.07
N LEU A 391 5.29 -28.20 9.28
CA LEU A 391 4.25 -29.20 9.56
C LEU A 391 2.85 -28.72 9.17
N VAL A 392 2.59 -27.40 9.10
CA VAL A 392 1.29 -26.81 8.72
C VAL A 392 1.20 -26.56 7.22
N ASP A 393 2.28 -26.06 6.61
CA ASP A 393 2.31 -25.60 5.20
C ASP A 393 3.07 -26.53 4.25
N GLY A 394 3.75 -27.56 4.76
CA GLY A 394 4.54 -28.50 3.96
C GLY A 394 5.94 -28.02 3.61
N GLY A 395 6.39 -26.90 4.19
CA GLY A 395 7.75 -26.37 4.06
C GLY A 395 8.85 -27.30 4.58
N SER A 396 10.09 -26.91 4.35
CA SER A 396 11.26 -27.72 4.68
C SER A 396 11.40 -27.96 6.19
N LEU A 397 11.58 -29.22 6.57
CA LEU A 397 11.85 -29.61 7.94
C LEU A 397 13.37 -29.64 8.21
N PRO A 398 13.80 -29.41 9.46
CA PRO A 398 15.20 -29.55 9.83
C PRO A 398 15.75 -30.95 9.54
N ALA A 399 17.05 -31.02 9.20
CA ALA A 399 17.72 -32.28 8.92
C ALA A 399 17.59 -33.26 10.10
N GLY A 400 17.10 -34.48 9.83
CA GLY A 400 16.88 -35.52 10.84
C GLY A 400 15.45 -35.60 11.38
N LEU A 401 14.57 -34.65 11.07
CA LEU A 401 13.12 -34.81 11.29
C LEU A 401 12.49 -35.33 9.98
N PRO A 402 12.10 -36.62 9.91
CA PRO A 402 11.48 -37.14 8.70
C PRO A 402 10.15 -36.45 8.43
N ALA A 403 9.89 -36.22 7.14
CA ALA A 403 8.60 -35.78 6.64
C ALA A 403 7.49 -36.74 7.13
N PRO A 404 6.42 -36.26 7.78
CA PRO A 404 5.26 -37.10 8.04
C PRO A 404 4.59 -37.41 6.70
N GLU A 405 4.55 -38.70 6.33
CA GLU A 405 3.98 -39.17 5.08
C GLU A 405 3.10 -40.38 5.35
N LEU A 406 2.00 -40.49 4.60
CA LEU A 406 1.17 -41.69 4.61
C LEU A 406 0.62 -41.92 3.21
N ALA A 407 0.91 -43.10 2.64
CA ALA A 407 0.66 -43.45 1.23
C ALA A 407 1.39 -42.55 0.22
N GLY A 408 2.63 -42.13 0.54
CA GLY A 408 3.48 -41.34 -0.36
C GLY A 408 3.08 -39.87 -0.51
N LEU A 409 2.08 -39.42 0.27
CA LEU A 409 1.66 -38.02 0.34
C LEU A 409 2.05 -37.42 1.68
N ARG A 410 2.44 -36.15 1.63
CA ARG A 410 2.81 -35.36 2.81
C ARG A 410 1.59 -35.14 3.70
N GLU A 411 1.74 -35.42 4.99
CA GLU A 411 0.73 -35.12 6.01
C GLU A 411 0.96 -33.72 6.61
N LEU A 412 -0.12 -32.94 6.72
CA LEU A 412 -0.10 -31.58 7.27
C LEU A 412 -0.92 -31.49 8.56
N LEU A 413 -0.36 -30.84 9.57
CA LEU A 413 -1.04 -30.53 10.82
C LEU A 413 -2.03 -29.38 10.60
N PRO A 414 -3.23 -29.44 11.22
CA PRO A 414 -4.09 -28.27 11.29
C PRO A 414 -3.39 -27.19 12.14
N PRO A 415 -3.56 -25.89 11.83
CA PRO A 415 -2.95 -24.81 12.61
C PRO A 415 -3.25 -24.88 14.11
N ALA A 416 -4.45 -25.34 14.47
CA ALA A 416 -4.89 -25.52 15.85
C ALA A 416 -4.13 -26.61 16.63
N ALA A 417 -3.41 -27.51 15.95
CA ALA A 417 -2.54 -28.51 16.60
C ALA A 417 -1.14 -27.97 16.91
N VAL A 418 -0.77 -26.81 16.36
CA VAL A 418 0.54 -26.18 16.56
C VAL A 418 0.43 -24.92 17.42
N ALA A 419 -0.66 -24.18 17.29
CA ALA A 419 -0.99 -23.05 18.15
C ALA A 419 -2.37 -23.27 18.78
N PRO A 420 -2.51 -23.14 20.11
CA PRO A 420 -3.82 -23.25 20.75
C PRO A 420 -4.77 -22.20 20.18
N ARG A 421 -6.03 -22.59 19.99
CA ARG A 421 -7.08 -21.62 19.63
C ARG A 421 -7.16 -20.54 20.72
N PRO A 422 -7.30 -19.26 20.37
CA PRO A 422 -7.64 -18.24 21.37
C PRO A 422 -8.87 -18.73 22.15
N GLY A 423 -8.73 -18.83 23.47
CA GLY A 423 -9.68 -19.56 24.31
C GLY A 423 -11.10 -18.97 24.26
N PRO A 424 -12.15 -19.80 24.46
CA PRO A 424 -13.53 -19.32 24.51
C PRO A 424 -13.74 -18.34 25.68
N GLU A 425 -14.58 -17.34 25.44
CA GLU A 425 -15.13 -16.48 26.50
C GLU A 425 -15.63 -17.38 27.64
N ARG A 426 -15.08 -17.21 28.85
CA ARG A 426 -15.68 -17.81 30.05
C ARG A 426 -16.98 -17.07 30.31
N GLY A 427 -18.06 -17.57 29.72
CA GLY A 427 -19.42 -17.15 29.98
C GLY A 427 -19.71 -17.16 31.47
N GLY A 428 -20.09 -16.00 32.00
CA GLY A 428 -20.58 -15.86 33.36
C GLY A 428 -21.80 -16.74 33.56
N ALA A 429 -21.80 -17.49 34.66
CA ALA A 429 -22.94 -18.22 35.17
C ALA A 429 -24.16 -17.29 35.31
N ALA A 430 -25.16 -17.46 34.45
CA ALA A 430 -26.49 -16.92 34.69
C ALA A 430 -27.21 -17.88 35.65
N ARG A 431 -27.31 -17.44 36.91
CA ARG A 431 -28.14 -18.05 37.95
C ARG A 431 -29.59 -18.18 37.48
N GLU A 432 -30.17 -19.32 37.80
CA GLU A 432 -31.61 -19.52 37.98
C GLU A 432 -32.24 -18.32 38.71
N ARG A 433 -33.31 -17.76 38.13
CA ARG A 433 -34.43 -17.23 38.91
C ARG A 433 -35.74 -17.60 38.23
N SER A 434 -36.48 -18.40 38.99
CA SER A 434 -37.91 -18.65 38.96
C SER A 434 -38.73 -17.43 38.58
N GLY A 435 -39.72 -17.66 37.72
CA GLY A 435 -40.82 -16.77 37.35
C GLY A 435 -41.78 -17.55 36.48
#